data_AF-A0AAI9BAX0-F1
#
_entry.id   AF-A0AAI9BAX0-F1
#
_cell.length_a   1.000
_cell.length_b   1.000
_cell.length_c   1.000
_cell.angle_alpha   90.00
_cell.angle_beta   90.00
_cell.angle_gamma   90.00
#
_symmetry.space_group_name_H-M   'P 1'
#
loop_
_entity.id
_entity.type
_entity.pdbx_description
1 polymer ?
#
loop_
_entity_poly.entity_id
_entity_poly.type
_entity_poly.pdbx_seq_one_letter_code
_entity_poly.pdbx_strand_id
1 'polypeptide(L)'
;MCYGLELREIEQYPIELAIRMDSCGFLIFDSKLSCQVVDTLNSAVALYHVGMRNHADKLTRVGVELLLNDFFEEIISNHEKDKKIKDALSLSQKEKARKPRNHYYNEVMHVIKLTWEKYPKASKTGLLNELSVYYHGKVSKNTLDKWIKESGAQPPRPDKYSSFELVHPQ
;
A
#
# COMPACT_ATOMS: atom_id res chain seq x y z
N MET A 1 -53.86 -29.03 -41.02
CA MET A 1 -53.31 -30.09 -40.13
C MET A 1 -52.15 -29.47 -39.38
N CYS A 2 -52.40 -28.57 -38.44
CA CYS A 2 -52.79 -28.82 -37.03
C CYS A 2 -51.71 -29.56 -36.23
N TYR A 3 -50.76 -28.81 -35.68
CA TYR A 3 -50.34 -28.86 -34.27
C TYR A 3 -49.95 -27.40 -33.95
N GLY A 4 -50.74 -26.57 -33.27
CA GLY A 4 -51.47 -26.88 -32.06
C GLY A 4 -50.55 -26.87 -30.84
N LEU A 5 -49.52 -26.01 -30.82
CA LEU A 5 -48.92 -25.60 -29.54
C LEU A 5 -49.94 -24.65 -28.90
N GLU A 6 -50.65 -25.14 -27.89
CA GLU A 6 -51.59 -24.32 -27.14
C GLU A 6 -50.85 -23.08 -26.62
N LEU A 7 -51.50 -21.92 -26.65
CA LEU A 7 -50.99 -20.65 -26.08
C LEU A 7 -50.47 -20.79 -24.63
N ARG A 8 -50.84 -21.87 -23.92
CA ARG A 8 -50.33 -22.22 -22.58
C ARG A 8 -48.87 -22.68 -22.56
N GLU A 9 -48.38 -23.38 -23.59
CA GLU A 9 -47.00 -23.92 -23.60
C GLU A 9 -45.95 -22.81 -23.79
N ILE A 10 -46.32 -21.71 -24.47
CA ILE A 10 -45.45 -20.54 -24.66
C ILE A 10 -45.34 -19.71 -23.37
N GLU A 11 -46.37 -19.72 -22.51
CA GLU A 11 -46.34 -19.03 -21.21
C GLU A 11 -45.63 -19.83 -20.11
N GLN A 12 -45.51 -21.15 -20.25
CA GLN A 12 -44.97 -22.04 -19.21
C GLN A 12 -43.45 -22.27 -19.32
N TYR A 13 -42.91 -22.25 -20.54
CA TYR A 13 -41.46 -22.34 -20.81
C TYR A 13 -40.61 -21.23 -20.15
N PRO A 14 -41.02 -19.95 -20.13
CA PRO A 14 -40.24 -18.91 -19.45
C PRO A 14 -40.22 -19.09 -17.92
N ILE A 15 -41.26 -19.66 -17.32
CA ILE A 15 -41.34 -19.91 -15.87
C ILE A 15 -40.44 -21.09 -15.48
N GLU A 16 -40.48 -22.20 -16.22
CA GLU A 16 -39.58 -23.33 -15.97
C GLU A 16 -38.11 -22.96 -16.22
N LEU A 17 -37.83 -22.14 -17.23
CA LEU A 17 -36.48 -21.65 -17.49
C LEU A 17 -36.01 -20.74 -16.36
N ALA A 18 -36.84 -19.80 -15.89
CA ALA A 18 -36.52 -18.95 -14.74
C ALA A 18 -36.31 -19.76 -13.45
N ILE A 19 -37.15 -20.77 -13.18
CA ILE A 19 -36.99 -21.67 -12.04
C ILE A 19 -35.68 -22.48 -12.17
N ARG A 20 -35.32 -22.97 -13.37
CA ARG A 20 -34.02 -23.63 -13.61
C ARG A 20 -32.84 -22.69 -13.46
N MET A 21 -32.99 -21.42 -13.84
CA MET A 21 -31.94 -20.41 -13.67
C MET A 21 -31.72 -20.01 -12.21
N ASP A 22 -32.77 -20.04 -11.39
CA ASP A 22 -32.70 -19.81 -9.95
C ASP A 22 -32.21 -21.03 -9.16
N SER A 23 -32.56 -22.25 -9.61
CA SER A 23 -32.21 -23.50 -8.91
C SER A 23 -30.88 -24.12 -9.36
N CYS A 24 -30.49 -23.90 -10.62
CA CYS A 24 -29.22 -24.31 -11.20
C CYS A 24 -28.54 -23.05 -11.76
N GLY A 25 -28.05 -22.18 -10.88
CA GLY A 25 -27.21 -21.04 -11.29
C GLY A 25 -26.24 -21.52 -12.35
N PHE A 26 -26.22 -20.87 -13.52
CA PHE A 26 -25.59 -21.36 -14.75
C PHE A 26 -24.13 -21.77 -14.47
N LEU A 27 -23.90 -23.06 -14.15
CA LEU A 27 -22.60 -23.62 -13.75
C LEU A 27 -21.72 -23.73 -14.99
N ILE A 28 -21.25 -22.60 -15.53
CA ILE A 28 -20.10 -22.61 -16.45
C ILE A 28 -18.82 -22.86 -15.65
N PHE A 29 -18.82 -22.57 -14.34
CA PHE A 29 -17.63 -22.61 -13.49
C PHE A 29 -17.95 -23.21 -12.11
N ASP A 30 -17.07 -24.10 -11.63
CA ASP A 30 -17.11 -24.77 -10.32
C ASP A 30 -16.85 -23.82 -9.12
N SER A 31 -16.87 -22.51 -9.37
CA SER A 31 -16.59 -21.45 -8.40
C SER A 31 -17.88 -20.89 -7.82
N LYS A 32 -17.88 -20.63 -6.50
CA LYS A 32 -18.99 -19.99 -5.80
C LYS A 32 -19.10 -18.51 -6.20
N LEU A 33 -19.86 -18.23 -7.25
CA LEU A 33 -20.21 -16.87 -7.69
C LEU A 33 -20.97 -16.14 -6.59
N SER A 34 -20.81 -14.82 -6.48
CA SER A 34 -21.66 -14.04 -5.58
C SER A 34 -23.12 -14.09 -6.06
N CYS A 35 -24.04 -14.01 -5.11
CA CYS A 35 -25.47 -13.92 -5.42
C CYS A 35 -25.76 -12.71 -6.34
N GLN A 36 -25.05 -11.60 -6.17
CA GLN A 36 -25.21 -10.41 -6.99
C GLN A 36 -24.92 -10.67 -8.47
N VAL A 37 -23.87 -11.43 -8.79
CA VAL A 37 -23.55 -11.81 -10.18
C VAL A 37 -24.67 -12.66 -10.77
N VAL A 38 -25.11 -13.68 -10.03
CA VAL A 38 -26.18 -14.59 -10.46
C VAL A 38 -27.48 -13.83 -10.70
N ASP A 39 -27.91 -13.02 -9.72
CA ASP A 39 -29.15 -12.25 -9.77
C ASP A 39 -29.13 -11.24 -10.93
N THR A 40 -27.99 -10.57 -11.16
CA THR A 40 -27.83 -9.57 -12.22
C THR A 40 -27.92 -10.21 -13.61
N LEU A 41 -27.24 -11.34 -13.81
CA LEU A 41 -27.26 -12.07 -15.09
C LEU A 41 -28.62 -12.75 -15.34
N ASN A 42 -29.24 -13.32 -14.31
CA ASN A 42 -30.59 -13.89 -14.41
C ASN A 42 -31.61 -12.80 -14.78
N SER A 43 -31.51 -11.62 -14.15
CA SER A 43 -32.35 -10.46 -14.47
C SER A 43 -32.15 -9.98 -15.91
N ALA A 44 -30.92 -9.99 -16.42
CA ALA A 44 -30.63 -9.66 -17.82
C ALA A 44 -31.33 -10.64 -18.78
N VAL A 45 -31.27 -11.94 -18.50
CA VAL A 45 -31.95 -12.96 -19.32
C VAL A 45 -33.48 -12.81 -19.26
N ALA A 46 -34.04 -12.51 -18.09
CA ALA A 46 -35.47 -12.22 -17.97
C ALA A 46 -35.88 -11.00 -18.82
N LEU A 47 -35.05 -9.95 -18.83
CA LEU A 47 -35.28 -8.75 -19.65
C LEU A 47 -35.19 -9.02 -21.16
N TYR A 48 -34.31 -9.94 -21.58
CA TYR A 48 -34.30 -10.42 -22.96
C TYR A 48 -35.62 -11.08 -23.35
N HIS A 49 -36.19 -11.90 -22.45
CA HIS A 49 -37.45 -12.61 -22.69
C HIS A 49 -38.64 -11.66 -22.82
N VAL A 50 -38.73 -10.62 -21.98
CA VAL A 50 -39.79 -9.61 -22.08
C VAL A 50 -39.57 -8.58 -23.20
N GLY A 51 -38.52 -8.75 -24.01
CA GLY A 51 -38.23 -7.89 -25.17
C GLY A 51 -37.51 -6.57 -24.83
N MET A 52 -37.11 -6.36 -23.57
CA MET A 52 -36.41 -5.16 -23.11
C MET A 52 -34.89 -5.22 -23.39
N ARG A 53 -34.52 -5.45 -24.66
CA ARG A 53 -33.15 -5.76 -25.09
C ARG A 53 -32.09 -4.75 -24.64
N ASN A 54 -32.35 -3.46 -24.79
CA ASN A 54 -31.40 -2.41 -24.38
C ASN A 54 -31.09 -2.42 -22.87
N HIS A 55 -32.05 -2.82 -22.03
CA HIS A 55 -31.85 -2.93 -20.58
C HIS A 55 -31.14 -4.24 -20.24
N ALA A 56 -31.51 -5.32 -20.93
CA ALA A 56 -30.84 -6.60 -20.84
C ALA A 56 -29.35 -6.52 -21.20
N ASP A 57 -29.00 -5.84 -22.29
CA ASP A 57 -27.61 -5.60 -22.72
C ASP A 57 -26.80 -4.87 -21.64
N LYS A 58 -27.37 -3.80 -21.08
CA LYS A 58 -26.72 -3.03 -20.01
C LYS A 58 -26.49 -3.88 -18.76
N LEU A 59 -27.49 -4.64 -18.34
CA LEU A 59 -27.39 -5.53 -17.18
C LEU A 59 -26.43 -6.70 -17.42
N THR A 60 -26.39 -7.24 -18.64
CA THR A 60 -25.41 -8.26 -19.03
C THR A 60 -23.99 -7.72 -18.87
N ARG A 61 -23.74 -6.49 -19.34
CA ARG A 61 -22.43 -5.86 -19.19
C ARG A 61 -22.04 -5.69 -17.72
N VAL A 62 -22.95 -5.21 -16.88
CA VAL A 62 -22.69 -5.06 -15.43
C VAL A 62 -22.46 -6.42 -14.78
N GLY A 63 -23.26 -7.43 -15.10
CA GLY A 63 -23.10 -8.80 -14.58
C GLY A 63 -21.75 -9.41 -14.94
N VAL A 64 -21.25 -9.17 -16.16
CA VAL A 64 -19.90 -9.61 -16.58
C VAL A 64 -18.80 -8.84 -15.84
N GLU A 65 -18.96 -7.53 -15.62
CA GLU A 65 -18.01 -6.75 -14.82
C GLU A 65 -17.94 -7.26 -13.37
N LEU A 66 -19.08 -7.58 -12.75
CA LEU A 66 -19.14 -8.18 -11.41
C LEU A 66 -18.50 -9.58 -11.39
N LEU A 67 -18.77 -10.40 -12.40
CA LEU A 67 -18.17 -11.74 -12.55
C LEU A 67 -16.63 -11.64 -12.55
N LEU A 68 -16.07 -10.76 -13.40
CA LEU A 68 -14.62 -10.56 -13.46
C LEU A 68 -14.06 -10.10 -12.12
N ASN A 69 -14.74 -9.20 -11.43
CA ASN A 69 -14.30 -8.77 -10.11
C ASN A 69 -14.29 -9.94 -9.11
N ASP A 70 -15.37 -10.74 -9.02
CA ASP A 70 -15.43 -11.89 -8.12
C ASP A 70 -14.30 -12.90 -8.36
N PHE A 71 -13.98 -13.19 -9.63
CA PHE A 71 -12.91 -14.14 -9.96
C PHE A 71 -11.51 -13.61 -9.69
N PHE A 72 -11.28 -12.32 -9.95
CA PHE A 72 -9.94 -11.75 -9.91
C PHE A 72 -9.66 -10.94 -8.65
N GLU A 73 -10.64 -10.72 -7.75
CA GLU A 73 -10.47 -9.95 -6.53
C GLU A 73 -9.32 -10.50 -5.68
N GLU A 74 -9.27 -11.82 -5.48
CA GLU A 74 -8.22 -12.45 -4.68
C GLU A 74 -6.83 -12.27 -5.33
N ILE A 75 -6.75 -12.45 -6.65
CA ILE A 75 -5.51 -12.32 -7.41
C ILE A 75 -5.00 -10.87 -7.37
N ILE A 76 -5.89 -9.91 -7.60
CA ILE A 76 -5.57 -8.47 -7.55
C ILE A 76 -5.15 -8.08 -6.13
N SER A 77 -5.91 -8.50 -5.11
CA SER A 77 -5.62 -8.23 -3.70
C SER A 77 -4.25 -8.78 -3.29
N ASN A 78 -3.93 -10.01 -3.67
CA ASN A 78 -2.65 -10.63 -3.37
C ASN A 78 -1.50 -9.93 -4.11
N HIS A 79 -1.68 -9.56 -5.38
CA HIS A 79 -0.69 -8.79 -6.13
C HIS A 79 -0.40 -7.43 -5.48
N GLU A 80 -1.42 -6.72 -5.01
CA GLU A 80 -1.25 -5.44 -4.31
C GLU A 80 -0.52 -5.59 -2.98
N LYS A 81 -0.85 -6.63 -2.20
CA LYS A 81 -0.15 -6.95 -0.94
C LYS A 81 1.32 -7.24 -1.21
N ASP A 82 1.62 -8.07 -2.21
CA ASP A 82 2.99 -8.41 -2.61
C ASP A 82 3.78 -7.18 -3.03
N LYS A 83 3.16 -6.28 -3.78
CA LYS A 83 3.77 -5.01 -4.17
C LYS A 83 4.09 -4.15 -2.94
N LYS A 84 3.14 -3.99 -2.01
CA LYS A 84 3.36 -3.24 -0.77
C LYS A 84 4.49 -3.85 0.09
N ILE A 85 4.54 -5.17 0.19
CA ILE A 85 5.61 -5.89 0.90
C ILE A 85 6.96 -5.63 0.22
N LYS A 86 7.05 -5.77 -1.10
CA LYS A 86 8.27 -5.49 -1.86
C LYS A 86 8.73 -4.05 -1.71
N ASP A 87 7.81 -3.10 -1.75
CA ASP A 87 8.11 -1.68 -1.57
C ASP A 87 8.63 -1.39 -0.15
N ALA A 88 7.99 -1.96 0.88
CA ALA A 88 8.44 -1.83 2.27
C ALA A 88 9.83 -2.45 2.49
N LEU A 89 10.09 -3.64 1.93
CA LEU A 89 11.39 -4.29 1.98
C LEU A 89 12.46 -3.46 1.26
N SER A 90 12.14 -2.93 0.08
CA SER A 90 13.03 -2.05 -0.69
C SER A 90 13.38 -0.78 0.08
N LEU A 91 12.40 -0.14 0.73
CA LEU A 91 12.63 1.03 1.58
C LEU A 91 13.54 0.69 2.77
N SER A 92 13.27 -0.41 3.49
CA SER A 92 14.10 -0.86 4.61
C SER A 92 15.54 -1.15 4.17
N GLN A 93 15.73 -1.81 3.01
CA GLN A 93 17.04 -2.09 2.45
C GLN A 93 17.77 -0.80 2.05
N LYS A 94 17.08 0.16 1.42
CA LYS A 94 17.64 1.48 1.10
C LYS A 94 18.09 2.23 2.35
N GLU A 95 17.31 2.21 3.41
CA GLU A 95 17.70 2.81 4.70
C GLU A 95 18.93 2.15 5.30
N LYS A 96 18.99 0.81 5.29
CA LYS A 96 20.16 0.06 5.75
C LYS A 96 21.39 0.37 4.90
N ALA A 97 21.23 0.47 3.58
CA ALA A 97 22.32 0.78 2.65
C ALA A 97 22.82 2.23 2.75
N ARG A 98 21.96 3.17 3.15
CA ARG A 98 22.33 4.58 3.41
C ARG A 98 23.24 4.74 4.63
N LYS A 99 23.15 3.82 5.60
CA LYS A 99 24.01 3.89 6.79
C LYS A 99 25.46 3.56 6.42
N PRO A 100 26.45 4.29 6.98
CA PRO A 100 27.85 3.94 6.84
C PRO A 100 28.13 2.51 7.30
N ARG A 101 28.90 1.75 6.51
CA ARG A 101 29.28 0.34 6.80
C ARG A 101 30.28 0.18 7.94
N ASN A 102 30.68 1.27 8.61
CA ASN A 102 31.65 1.22 9.69
C ASN A 102 30.98 0.67 10.96
N HIS A 103 31.58 -0.34 11.59
CA HIS A 103 31.00 -0.99 12.76
C HIS A 103 30.79 -0.05 13.96
N TYR A 104 31.58 1.02 14.07
CA TYR A 104 31.43 2.04 15.12
C TYR A 104 30.28 3.02 14.86
N TYR A 105 29.64 3.02 13.68
CA TYR A 105 28.62 4.01 13.32
C TYR A 105 27.45 4.02 14.31
N ASN A 106 26.89 2.85 14.63
CA ASN A 106 25.74 2.75 15.53
C ASN A 106 26.10 3.18 16.96
N GLU A 107 27.27 2.79 17.44
CA GLU A 107 27.79 3.17 18.76
C GLU A 107 27.99 4.68 18.86
N VAL A 108 28.70 5.27 17.89
CA VAL A 108 28.93 6.73 17.81
C VAL A 108 27.61 7.49 17.80
N MET A 109 26.65 7.07 16.98
CA MET A 109 25.32 7.70 16.93
C MET A 109 24.56 7.60 18.25
N HIS A 110 24.72 6.49 18.98
CA HIS A 110 24.11 6.31 20.29
C HIS A 110 24.74 7.26 21.32
N VAL A 111 26.07 7.36 21.35
CA VAL A 111 26.80 8.29 22.23
C VAL A 111 26.40 9.74 21.95
N ILE A 112 26.29 10.14 20.68
CA ILE A 112 25.85 11.49 20.30
C ILE A 112 24.46 11.79 20.88
N LYS A 113 23.49 10.88 20.72
CA LYS A 113 22.13 11.05 21.24
C LYS A 113 22.11 11.21 22.76
N LEU A 114 22.77 10.31 23.49
CA LEU A 114 22.86 10.37 24.96
C LEU A 114 23.51 11.67 25.43
N THR A 115 24.52 12.16 24.68
CA THR A 115 25.21 13.40 25.04
C THR A 115 24.32 14.62 24.83
N TRP A 116 23.49 14.64 23.78
CA TRP A 116 22.52 15.71 23.55
C TRP A 116 21.32 15.67 24.50
N GLU A 117 20.90 14.49 24.94
CA GLU A 117 19.88 14.35 25.99
C GLU A 117 20.40 14.91 27.32
N LYS A 118 21.66 14.62 27.67
CA LYS A 118 22.27 15.09 28.91
C LYS A 118 22.70 16.56 28.86
N TYR A 119 23.18 17.02 27.71
CA TYR A 119 23.71 18.36 27.49
C TYR A 119 23.13 18.99 26.21
N PRO A 120 21.84 19.39 26.20
CA PRO A 120 21.18 19.90 24.99
C PRO A 120 21.79 21.21 24.45
N LYS A 121 22.52 21.96 25.28
CA LYS A 121 23.20 23.21 24.91
C LYS A 121 24.67 23.02 24.51
N ALA A 122 25.17 21.79 24.48
CA ALA A 122 26.56 21.54 24.15
C ALA A 122 26.83 21.83 22.67
N SER A 123 28.01 22.37 22.38
CA SER A 123 28.39 22.74 21.02
C SER A 123 28.74 21.51 20.20
N LYS A 124 28.33 21.51 18.93
CA LYS A 124 28.70 20.46 17.96
C LYS A 124 30.22 20.27 17.90
N THR A 125 30.98 21.37 17.88
CA THR A 125 32.44 21.35 17.79
C THR A 125 33.07 20.73 19.04
N GLY A 126 32.54 21.03 20.23
CA GLY A 126 32.99 20.44 21.49
C GLY A 126 32.78 18.92 21.51
N LEU A 127 31.57 18.46 21.14
CA LEU A 127 31.29 17.02 21.04
C LEU A 127 32.18 16.34 20.01
N LEU A 128 32.36 16.95 18.83
CA LEU A 128 33.21 16.39 17.78
C LEU A 128 34.67 16.22 18.24
N ASN A 129 35.19 17.17 19.02
CA ASN A 129 36.54 17.08 19.58
C ASN A 129 36.64 15.90 20.56
N GLU A 130 35.72 15.79 21.50
CA GLU A 130 35.69 14.67 22.47
C GLU A 130 35.55 13.31 21.77
N LEU A 131 34.63 13.20 20.81
CA LEU A 131 34.47 11.98 20.01
C LEU A 131 35.76 11.65 19.24
N SER A 132 36.46 12.65 18.71
CA SER A 132 37.71 12.41 17.98
C SER A 132 38.85 11.91 18.86
N VAL A 133 38.86 12.30 20.14
CA VAL A 133 39.81 11.78 21.14
C VAL A 133 39.45 10.36 21.53
N TYR A 134 38.17 10.11 21.86
CA TYR A 134 37.71 8.79 22.30
C TYR A 134 37.80 7.71 21.20
N TYR A 135 37.48 8.07 19.96
CA TYR A 135 37.55 7.18 18.79
C TYR A 135 38.86 7.33 17.99
N HIS A 136 39.92 7.86 18.61
CA HIS A 136 41.21 8.00 17.95
C HIS A 136 41.72 6.66 17.39
N GLY A 137 42.20 6.66 16.14
CA GLY A 137 42.64 5.46 15.42
C GLY A 137 41.52 4.54 14.92
N LYS A 138 40.27 4.74 15.37
CA LYS A 138 39.09 3.95 14.97
C LYS A 138 38.26 4.65 13.89
N VAL A 139 38.00 5.94 14.08
CA VAL A 139 37.20 6.76 13.16
C VAL A 139 37.84 8.15 13.05
N SER A 140 38.01 8.64 11.82
CA SER A 140 38.58 9.98 11.61
C SER A 140 37.60 11.07 12.05
N LYS A 141 38.13 12.21 12.50
CA LYS A 141 37.32 13.40 12.85
C LYS A 141 36.42 13.85 11.69
N ASN A 142 36.92 13.80 10.45
CA ASN A 142 36.14 14.15 9.26
C ASN A 142 34.98 13.18 9.02
N THR A 143 35.18 11.90 9.28
CA THR A 143 34.14 10.88 9.20
C THR A 143 33.06 11.10 10.26
N LEU A 144 33.45 11.43 11.49
CA LEU A 144 32.51 11.77 12.57
C LEU A 144 31.67 13.00 12.23
N ASP A 145 32.29 14.09 11.73
CA ASP A 145 31.55 15.29 11.32
C ASP A 145 30.58 15.00 10.17
N LYS A 146 31.01 14.20 9.17
CA LYS A 146 30.16 13.77 8.07
C LYS A 146 28.95 13.00 8.58
N TRP A 147 29.16 12.04 9.48
CA TRP A 147 28.08 11.24 10.04
C TRP A 147 27.08 12.09 10.84
N ILE A 148 27.55 13.05 11.65
CA ILE A 148 26.69 13.98 12.40
C ILE A 148 25.84 14.84 11.45
N LYS A 149 26.39 15.26 10.30
CA LYS A 149 25.67 16.01 9.27
C LYS A 149 24.63 15.15 8.55
N GLU A 150 25.03 13.96 8.09
CA GLU A 150 24.17 13.06 7.31
C GLU A 150 23.05 12.42 8.13
N SER A 151 23.27 12.14 9.41
CA SER A 151 22.27 11.56 10.30
C SER A 151 21.25 12.57 10.84
N GLY A 152 21.51 13.87 10.64
CA GLY A 152 20.70 14.93 11.23
C GLY A 152 20.82 15.04 12.76
N ALA A 153 21.76 14.32 13.39
CA ALA A 153 22.02 14.35 14.85
C ALA A 153 22.74 15.65 15.30
N GLN A 154 22.25 16.79 14.80
CA GLN A 154 22.71 18.12 15.17
C GLN A 154 22.24 18.45 16.59
N PRO A 155 22.96 19.34 17.30
CA PRO A 155 22.49 19.83 18.59
C PRO A 155 21.11 20.48 18.42
N PRO A 156 20.21 20.35 19.42
CA PRO A 156 18.93 21.05 19.40
C PRO A 156 19.17 22.56 19.27
N ARG A 157 18.31 23.24 18.49
CA ARG A 157 18.41 24.69 18.33
C ARG A 157 18.26 25.34 19.71
N PRO A 158 19.19 26.22 20.13
CA PRO A 158 19.08 26.88 21.43
C PRO A 158 17.82 27.76 21.47
N ASP A 159 17.12 27.75 22.60
CA ASP A 159 15.87 28.51 22.80
C ASP A 159 16.06 30.03 22.69
N LYS A 160 17.28 30.52 22.98
CA LYS A 160 17.68 31.91 22.79
C LYS A 160 19.10 31.96 22.24
N TYR A 161 19.25 32.58 21.07
CA TYR A 161 20.56 33.02 20.59
C TYR A 161 20.93 34.30 21.36
N SER A 162 22.09 34.32 22.01
CA SER A 162 22.60 35.55 22.61
C SER A 162 23.02 36.51 21.49
N SER A 163 22.42 37.69 21.43
CA SER A 163 22.92 38.81 20.64
C SER A 163 24.33 39.18 21.10
N PHE A 164 25.22 39.47 20.16
CA PHE A 164 26.57 39.96 20.43
C PHE A 164 26.89 41.14 19.52
N GLU A 165 27.76 42.03 19.99
CA GLU A 165 28.35 43.11 19.21
C GLU A 165 29.80 42.75 18.87
N LEU A 166 30.24 43.09 17.65
CA LEU A 166 31.63 42.90 17.24
C LEU A 166 32.52 43.90 17.99
N VAL A 167 33.47 43.38 18.77
CA VAL A 167 34.51 44.19 19.40
C VAL A 167 35.71 44.25 18.44
N HIS A 168 36.09 45.47 18.06
CA HIS A 168 37.28 45.73 17.24
C HIS A 168 38.48 46.09 18.14
N PRO A 169 39.71 45.64 17.81
CA PRO A 169 40.91 46.04 18.55
C PRO A 169 41.19 47.54 18.40
N GLN A 170 41.70 48.17 19.47
CA GLN A 170 42.21 49.54 19.48
C GLN A 170 43.65 49.61 18.97
#